data_AF-A0A662UPL5-F1
#
_entry.id   AF-A0A662UPL5-F1
#
_cell.length_a   1.000
_cell.length_b   1.000
_cell.length_c   1.000
_cell.angle_alpha   90.00
_cell.angle_beta   90.00
_cell.angle_gamma   90.00
#
_symmetry.space_group_name_H-M   'P 1'
#
loop_
_entity.id
_entity.type
_entity.pdbx_description
1 polymer ?
#
loop_
_entity_poly.entity_id
_entity_poly.type
_entity_poly.pdbx_seq_one_letter_code
_entity_poly.pdbx_strand_id
1 'polypeptide(L)'
;MWIYVFGKDLVEYSGRPWYSDAVRSYVGLAYGSLGLISLGSVAATLTDSIQQAYTSIRYVIKYTKLGPHRFLFEDVLSSLISLVIVAVVITATTTTLAWLEYGVLVIPSNSAGLLLDLLLIGVFMLTPT
;
A
#
# COMPACT_ATOMS: atom_id res chain seq x y z
N MET A 1 -9.98 -4.07 -9.12
CA MET A 1 -10.17 -5.24 -10.00
C MET A 1 -10.77 -6.42 -9.24
N TRP A 2 -10.19 -6.86 -8.12
CA TRP A 2 -10.76 -7.99 -7.36
C TRP A 2 -12.23 -7.78 -7.00
N ILE A 3 -12.54 -6.70 -6.26
CA ILE A 3 -13.90 -6.33 -5.84
C ILE A 3 -14.93 -6.40 -6.98
N TYR A 4 -14.57 -5.90 -8.16
CA TYR A 4 -15.47 -5.88 -9.31
C TYR A 4 -15.53 -7.19 -10.10
N VAL A 5 -14.45 -7.98 -10.13
CA VAL A 5 -14.35 -9.20 -10.95
C VAL A 5 -14.83 -10.43 -10.20
N PHE A 6 -14.44 -10.60 -8.94
CA PHE A 6 -14.77 -11.78 -8.13
C PHE A 6 -15.90 -11.53 -7.13
N GLY A 7 -16.34 -10.28 -7.00
CA GLY A 7 -17.35 -9.88 -6.05
C GLY A 7 -18.75 -9.74 -6.61
N LYS A 8 -18.92 -9.81 -7.94
CA LYS A 8 -20.21 -9.57 -8.58
C LYS A 8 -21.26 -10.61 -8.19
N ASP A 9 -20.83 -11.87 -8.03
CA ASP A 9 -21.71 -12.96 -7.61
C ASP A 9 -22.15 -12.83 -6.15
N LEU A 10 -21.38 -12.14 -5.30
CA LEU A 10 -21.73 -11.93 -3.89
C LEU A 10 -22.97 -11.05 -3.76
N VAL A 11 -23.13 -10.05 -4.64
CA VAL A 11 -24.28 -9.11 -4.63
C VAL A 11 -25.61 -9.84 -4.86
N GLU A 12 -25.60 -10.93 -5.62
CA GLU A 12 -26.80 -11.75 -5.89
C GLU A 12 -27.37 -12.41 -4.62
N TYR A 13 -26.53 -12.63 -3.61
CA TYR A 13 -26.92 -13.22 -2.32
C TYR A 13 -27.30 -12.16 -1.26
N SER A 14 -27.48 -10.90 -1.66
CA SER A 14 -27.93 -9.81 -0.80
C SER A 14 -29.30 -10.16 -0.18
N GLY A 15 -29.32 -10.37 1.14
CA GLY A 15 -30.50 -10.81 1.92
C GLY A 15 -30.31 -12.12 2.70
N ARG A 16 -29.21 -12.86 2.47
CA ARG A 16 -28.83 -14.00 3.32
C ARG A 16 -28.22 -13.50 4.66
N PRO A 17 -28.45 -14.19 5.79
CA PRO A 17 -27.93 -13.77 7.09
C PRO A 17 -26.39 -13.74 7.17
N TRP A 18 -25.70 -14.56 6.35
CA TRP A 18 -24.24 -14.65 6.29
C TRP A 18 -23.59 -13.71 5.25
N TYR A 19 -24.38 -12.91 4.53
CA TYR A 19 -23.89 -12.03 3.46
C TYR A 19 -22.83 -11.05 3.98
N SER A 20 -23.09 -10.42 5.12
CA SER A 20 -22.17 -9.41 5.68
C SER A 20 -20.81 -9.99 6.08
N ASP A 21 -20.77 -11.22 6.59
CA ASP A 21 -19.53 -11.90 6.99
C ASP A 21 -18.73 -12.40 5.78
N ALA A 22 -19.42 -12.85 4.73
CA ALA A 22 -18.79 -13.22 3.46
C ALA A 22 -18.14 -12.01 2.79
N VAL A 23 -18.83 -10.87 2.73
CA VAL A 23 -18.29 -9.61 2.19
C VAL A 23 -17.09 -9.14 3.01
N ARG A 24 -17.14 -9.21 4.35
CA ARG A 24 -16.01 -8.85 5.21
C ARG A 24 -14.77 -9.70 4.97
N SER A 25 -14.95 -11.02 4.84
CA SER A 25 -13.84 -11.95 4.58
C SER A 25 -13.22 -11.69 3.20
N TYR A 26 -14.08 -11.48 2.20
CA TYR A 26 -13.67 -11.20 0.84
C TYR A 26 -12.89 -9.87 0.71
N VAL A 27 -13.42 -8.79 1.30
CA VAL A 27 -12.73 -7.49 1.34
C VAL A 27 -11.45 -7.58 2.18
N GLY A 28 -11.44 -8.40 3.24
CA GLY A 28 -10.25 -8.76 4.02
C GLY A 28 -9.11 -9.31 3.16
N LEU A 29 -9.41 -10.27 2.29
CA LEU A 29 -8.44 -10.80 1.33
C LEU A 29 -7.96 -9.72 0.35
N ALA A 30 -8.87 -8.85 -0.10
CA ALA A 30 -8.53 -7.76 -1.01
C ALA A 30 -7.55 -6.76 -0.39
N TYR A 31 -7.68 -6.42 0.90
CA TYR A 31 -6.71 -5.56 1.58
C TYR A 31 -5.29 -6.14 1.52
N GLY A 32 -5.15 -7.46 1.76
CA GLY A 32 -3.83 -8.12 1.75
C GLY A 32 -3.22 -8.19 0.35
N SER A 33 -3.98 -8.67 -0.64
CA SER A 33 -3.45 -8.88 -2.01
C SER A 33 -3.19 -7.57 -2.76
N LEU A 34 -4.11 -6.59 -2.71
CA LEU A 34 -3.87 -5.26 -3.28
C LEU A 34 -2.76 -4.55 -2.54
N GLY A 35 -2.76 -4.64 -1.21
CA GLY A 35 -1.71 -4.08 -0.38
C GLY A 35 -0.32 -4.55 -0.78
N LEU A 36 -0.13 -5.87 -0.89
CA LEU A 36 1.11 -6.51 -1.33
C LEU A 36 1.56 -6.03 -2.70
N ILE A 37 0.69 -6.10 -3.71
CA ILE A 37 1.07 -5.77 -5.09
C ILE A 37 1.38 -4.28 -5.22
N SER A 38 0.55 -3.41 -4.65
CA SER A 38 0.72 -1.96 -4.78
C SER A 38 1.94 -1.46 -4.00
N LEU A 39 2.14 -1.91 -2.76
CA LEU A 39 3.32 -1.50 -1.99
C LEU A 39 4.60 -2.12 -2.53
N GLY A 40 4.53 -3.36 -3.02
CA GLY A 40 5.67 -3.98 -3.67
C GLY A 40 6.08 -3.25 -4.95
N SER A 41 5.12 -2.82 -5.75
CA SER A 41 5.40 -1.99 -6.93
C SER A 41 6.03 -0.65 -6.54
N VAL A 42 5.50 0.03 -5.51
CA VAL A 42 6.04 1.33 -5.06
C VAL A 42 7.46 1.17 -4.51
N ALA A 43 7.69 0.15 -3.68
CA ALA A 43 9.02 -0.14 -3.14
C ALA A 43 10.03 -0.43 -4.27
N ALA A 44 9.66 -1.25 -5.26
CA ALA A 44 10.51 -1.54 -6.41
C ALA A 44 10.85 -0.28 -7.21
N THR A 45 9.86 0.58 -7.47
CA THR A 45 10.08 1.85 -8.18
C THR A 45 10.96 2.81 -7.38
N LEU A 46 10.81 2.88 -6.05
CA LEU A 46 11.68 3.71 -5.20
C LEU A 46 13.13 3.26 -5.29
N THR A 47 13.38 1.95 -5.21
CA THR A 47 14.73 1.37 -5.35
C THR A 47 15.34 1.67 -6.72
N ASP A 48 14.59 1.48 -7.80
CA ASP A 48 15.04 1.78 -9.17
C ASP A 48 15.30 3.29 -9.37
N SER A 49 14.45 4.14 -8.79
CA SER A 49 14.61 5.60 -8.83
C SER A 49 15.93 6.06 -8.20
N ILE A 50 16.33 5.46 -7.07
CA ILE A 50 17.61 5.76 -6.41
C ILE A 50 18.79 5.32 -7.29
N GLN A 51 18.70 4.15 -7.91
CA GLN A 51 19.74 3.64 -8.81
C GLN A 51 19.92 4.55 -10.03
N GLN A 52 18.82 4.98 -10.65
CA GLN A 52 18.85 5.90 -11.79
C GLN A 52 19.32 7.31 -11.39
N ALA A 53 18.96 7.78 -10.20
CA ALA A 53 19.34 9.10 -9.69
C ALA A 53 20.80 9.17 -9.19
N TYR A 54 21.52 8.06 -9.09
CA TYR A 54 22.88 8.00 -8.50
C TYR A 54 23.84 9.06 -9.05
N THR A 55 23.84 9.26 -10.37
CA THR A 55 24.71 10.26 -11.02
C THR A 55 24.34 11.67 -10.57
N SER A 56 23.05 12.02 -10.57
CA SER A 56 22.52 13.30 -10.13
C SER A 56 22.82 13.56 -8.65
N ILE A 57 22.65 12.55 -7.80
CA ILE A 57 22.94 12.61 -6.36
C ILE A 57 24.42 12.91 -6.13
N ARG A 58 25.33 12.28 -6.88
CA ARG A 58 26.77 12.52 -6.79
C ARG A 58 27.12 13.97 -7.15
N TYR A 59 26.46 14.55 -8.15
CA TYR A 59 26.63 15.96 -8.48
C TYR A 59 26.13 16.87 -7.37
N VAL A 60 24.93 16.62 -6.83
CA VAL A 60 24.36 17.43 -5.74
C VAL A 60 25.29 17.40 -4.52
N ILE A 61 25.71 16.22 -4.06
CA ILE A 61 26.61 16.08 -2.90
C ILE A 61 27.98 16.76 -3.15
N LYS A 62 28.48 16.74 -4.39
CA LYS A 62 29.78 17.36 -4.73
C LYS A 62 29.71 18.90 -4.73
N TYR A 63 28.59 19.47 -5.15
CA TYR A 63 28.44 20.92 -5.34
C TYR A 63 27.60 21.62 -4.26
N THR A 64 26.98 20.87 -3.35
CA THR A 64 26.30 21.40 -2.16
C THR A 64 26.97 20.93 -0.87
N LYS A 65 26.74 21.65 0.25
CA LYS A 65 27.19 21.24 1.59
C LYS A 65 26.39 20.07 2.19
N LEU A 66 25.58 19.37 1.39
CA LEU A 66 24.84 18.20 1.86
C LEU A 66 25.80 17.02 2.03
N GLY A 67 25.97 16.58 3.27
CA GLY A 67 26.72 15.37 3.57
C GLY A 67 26.00 14.12 3.02
N PRO A 68 26.74 13.10 2.53
CA PRO A 68 26.15 11.88 1.97
C PRO A 68 25.18 11.18 2.92
N HIS A 69 25.51 11.14 4.22
CA HIS A 69 24.68 10.53 5.25
C HIS A 69 23.35 11.24 5.45
N ARG A 70 23.33 12.58 5.35
CA ARG A 70 22.11 13.36 5.52
C ARG A 70 21.17 13.17 4.33
N PHE A 71 21.72 13.13 3.12
CA PHE A 71 20.95 12.82 1.91
C PHE A 71 20.28 11.44 2.01
N LEU A 72 21.04 10.40 2.37
CA LEU A 72 20.49 9.05 2.53
C LEU A 72 19.39 8.99 3.60
N PHE A 73 19.57 9.70 4.72
CA PHE A 73 18.57 9.71 5.78
C PHE A 73 17.27 10.42 5.34
N GLU A 74 17.38 11.57 4.67
CA GLU A 74 16.23 12.31 4.14
C GLU A 74 15.49 11.48 3.07
N ASP A 75 16.22 10.75 2.23
CA ASP A 75 15.66 9.89 1.18
C ASP A 75 14.94 8.65 1.74
N VAL A 76 15.52 7.99 2.75
CA VAL A 76 14.87 6.88 3.46
C VAL A 76 13.60 7.36 4.17
N LEU A 77 13.65 8.53 4.81
CA LEU A 77 12.47 9.09 5.49
C LEU A 77 11.36 9.46 4.48
N SER A 78 11.74 10.07 3.36
CA SER A 78 10.82 10.39 2.25
C SER A 78 10.15 9.12 1.69
N SER A 79 10.94 8.06 1.51
CA SER A 79 10.47 6.76 1.05
C SER A 79 9.54 6.07 2.06
N LEU A 80 9.83 6.19 3.36
CA LEU A 80 8.95 5.70 4.41
C LEU A 80 7.60 6.45 4.40
N ILE A 81 7.63 7.77 4.27
CA ILE A 81 6.42 8.61 4.22
C ILE A 81 5.59 8.26 2.99
N SER A 82 6.21 8.06 1.82
CA SER A 82 5.50 7.69 0.61
C SER A 82 4.80 6.33 0.74
N LEU A 83 5.45 5.33 1.36
CA LEU A 83 4.83 4.04 1.67
C LEU A 83 3.61 4.19 2.60
N VAL A 84 3.69 5.04 3.63
CA VAL A 84 2.56 5.32 4.52
C VAL A 84 1.39 5.95 3.76
N ILE A 85 1.66 6.93 2.90
CA ILE A 85 0.63 7.59 2.09
C ILE A 85 -0.07 6.56 1.20
N VAL A 86 0.70 5.70 0.52
CA VAL A 86 0.15 4.66 -0.35
C VAL A 86 -0.70 3.67 0.45
N ALA A 87 -0.25 3.23 1.63
CA ALA A 87 -1.02 2.33 2.49
C ALA A 87 -2.35 2.96 2.94
N VAL A 88 -2.35 4.25 3.29
CA VAL A 88 -3.59 5.00 3.63
C VAL A 88 -4.51 5.12 2.42
N VAL A 89 -3.97 5.41 1.23
CA VAL A 89 -4.77 5.50 0.00
C VAL A 89 -5.40 4.14 -0.35
N ILE A 90 -4.65 3.04 -0.25
CA ILE A 90 -5.17 1.70 -0.52
C ILE A 90 -6.29 1.35 0.45
N THR A 91 -6.09 1.59 1.74
CA THR A 91 -7.10 1.28 2.77
C THR A 91 -8.36 2.13 2.61
N ALA A 92 -8.22 3.43 2.35
CA ALA A 92 -9.35 4.32 2.11
C ALA A 92 -10.12 3.94 0.83
N THR A 93 -9.41 3.68 -0.27
CA THR A 93 -10.04 3.33 -1.55
C THR A 93 -10.77 1.99 -1.47
N THR A 94 -10.15 0.95 -0.90
CA THR A 94 -10.80 -0.35 -0.72
C THR A 94 -12.02 -0.30 0.21
N THR A 95 -11.97 0.49 1.29
CA THR A 95 -13.13 0.71 2.17
C THR A 95 -14.27 1.41 1.41
N THR A 96 -13.95 2.49 0.68
CA THR A 96 -14.94 3.27 -0.09
C THR A 96 -15.57 2.43 -1.19
N LEU A 97 -14.78 1.61 -1.89
CA LEU A 97 -15.25 0.70 -2.93
C LEU A 97 -16.14 -0.41 -2.36
N ALA A 98 -15.79 -0.99 -1.21
CA ALA A 98 -16.62 -1.98 -0.55
C ALA A 98 -17.98 -1.40 -0.13
N TRP A 99 -17.99 -0.14 0.32
CA TRP A 99 -19.22 0.55 0.68
C TRP A 99 -20.11 0.84 -0.54
N LEU A 100 -19.53 1.33 -1.65
CA LEU A 100 -20.26 1.62 -2.88
C LEU A 100 -20.84 0.36 -3.54
N GLU A 101 -20.08 -0.73 -3.56
CA GLU A 101 -20.48 -1.93 -4.32
C GLU A 101 -21.37 -2.88 -3.52
N TYR A 102 -21.10 -3.08 -2.23
CA TYR A 102 -21.83 -4.06 -1.41
C TYR A 102 -22.81 -3.44 -0.41
N GLY A 103 -22.76 -2.11 -0.22
CA GLY A 103 -23.52 -1.41 0.83
C GLY A 103 -23.06 -1.73 2.26
N VAL A 104 -21.95 -2.47 2.41
CA VAL A 104 -21.42 -2.90 3.71
C VAL A 104 -20.17 -2.10 4.02
N LEU A 105 -20.18 -1.41 5.16
CA LEU A 105 -18.99 -0.73 5.67
C LEU A 105 -18.04 -1.78 6.28
N VAL A 106 -16.98 -2.12 5.54
CA VAL A 106 -15.94 -3.06 5.99
C VAL A 106 -14.75 -2.26 6.49
N ILE A 107 -14.81 -1.86 7.77
CA ILE A 107 -13.65 -1.32 8.48
C ILE A 107 -12.84 -2.50 9.02
N PRO A 108 -11.52 -2.58 8.76
CA PRO A 108 -10.69 -3.62 9.37
C PRO A 108 -10.74 -3.49 10.89
N SER A 109 -10.98 -4.62 11.59
CA SER A 109 -11.07 -4.67 13.05
C SER A 109 -9.79 -4.20 13.74
N ASN A 110 -8.64 -4.37 13.08
CA ASN A 110 -7.35 -3.84 13.50
C ASN A 110 -6.70 -3.03 12.35
N SER A 111 -7.19 -1.81 12.13
CA SER A 111 -6.63 -0.88 11.13
C SER A 111 -5.15 -0.59 11.36
N ALA A 112 -4.71 -0.53 12.63
CA ALA A 112 -3.32 -0.29 12.97
C ALA A 112 -2.43 -1.47 12.59
N GLY A 113 -2.88 -2.70 12.88
CA GLY A 113 -2.20 -3.94 12.49
C GLY A 113 -2.08 -4.07 10.97
N LEU A 114 -3.13 -3.72 10.24
CA LEU A 114 -3.11 -3.74 8.77
C LEU A 114 -2.10 -2.73 8.21
N LEU A 115 -2.05 -1.51 8.75
CA LEU A 115 -1.06 -0.50 8.34
C LEU A 115 0.37 -0.94 8.66
N LEU A 116 0.59 -1.57 9.81
CA LEU A 116 1.90 -2.10 10.20
C LEU A 116 2.36 -3.22 9.29
N ASP A 117 1.47 -4.16 8.95
CA ASP A 117 1.75 -5.27 8.04
C ASP A 117 2.12 -4.76 6.64
N LEU A 118 1.31 -3.83 6.12
CA LEU A 118 1.57 -3.14 4.86
C LEU A 118 2.93 -2.41 4.86
N LEU A 119 3.24 -1.69 5.94
CA LEU A 119 4.53 -1.02 6.08
C LEU A 119 5.70 -2.00 6.11
N LEU A 120 5.58 -3.09 6.88
CA LEU A 120 6.62 -4.11 6.98
C LEU A 120 6.92 -4.72 5.61
N ILE A 121 5.89 -5.05 4.84
CA ILE A 121 6.02 -5.55 3.46
C ILE A 121 6.76 -4.54 2.59
N GLY A 122 6.37 -3.26 2.64
CA GLY A 122 7.02 -2.20 1.87
C GLY A 122 8.49 -2.03 2.24
N VAL A 123 8.83 -2.05 3.52
CA VAL A 123 10.22 -1.94 4.01
C VAL A 123 11.06 -3.15 3.61
N PHE A 124 10.52 -4.37 3.70
CA PHE A 124 11.22 -5.58 3.26
C PHE A 124 11.49 -5.59 1.75
N MET A 125 10.64 -4.96 0.94
CA MET A 125 10.89 -4.82 -0.49
C MET A 125 11.80 -3.64 -0.86
N LEU A 126 12.02 -2.72 0.07
CA LEU A 126 12.90 -1.57 -0.12
C LEU A 126 14.39 -1.94 0.03
N THR A 127 14.71 -3.10 0.62
CA THR A 127 16.10 -3.55 0.71
C THR A 127 16.62 -3.98 -0.67
N PRO A 128 17.67 -3.33 -1.19
CA PRO A 128 18.28 -3.74 -2.45
C PRO A 128 18.95 -5.10 -2.27
N THR A 129 18.58 -6.07 -3.12
CA THR A 129 19.34 -7.31 -3.34
C THR A 129 20.59 -7.05 -4.16
#